data_AF-A0AAW2HQ19-F1
#
_entry.id   AF-A0AAW2HQ19-F1
#
_cell.length_a   1.000
_cell.length_b   1.000
_cell.length_c   1.000
_cell.angle_alpha   90.00
_cell.angle_beta   90.00
_cell.angle_gamma   90.00
#
_symmetry.space_group_name_H-M   'P 1'
#
loop_
_entity.id
_entity.type
_entity.pdbx_description
1 polymer ?
#
loop_
_entity_poly.entity_id
_entity_poly.type
_entity_poly.pdbx_seq_one_letter_code
_entity_poly.pdbx_strand_id
1 'polypeptide(L)'
;MGVTFWYFICLGILAIQEVRASIDDILQNHEEIELHPELEPLVTDIILRTPDLNCLAVVCDETYQDVFGHYFFDRLKGVPFFKVFVKENEDLLSPNYATLATIREIRKNGCHTYVVLMANGDQVGKFLRFGDK
;
A
#
# COMPACT_ATOMS: atom_id res chain seq x y z
N MET A 1 72.24 -39.24 21.11
CA MET A 1 70.94 -39.00 21.78
C MET A 1 70.21 -37.97 20.93
N GLY A 2 69.13 -38.22 20.23
CA GLY A 2 68.28 -39.38 20.06
C GLY A 2 67.03 -38.87 19.31
N VAL A 3 66.64 -39.61 18.26
CA VAL A 3 65.33 -39.69 17.59
C VAL A 3 64.64 -38.38 17.12
N THR A 4 64.69 -37.99 15.84
CA THR A 4 63.90 -38.47 14.66
C THR A 4 62.39 -38.34 14.76
N PHE A 5 61.80 -37.85 13.65
CA PHE A 5 60.49 -38.29 13.11
C PHE A 5 59.27 -37.74 13.89
N TRP A 6 58.35 -36.96 13.33
CA TRP A 6 57.36 -37.38 12.33
C TRP A 6 56.72 -36.18 11.63
N TYR A 7 56.59 -36.33 10.31
CA TYR A 7 55.63 -35.68 9.44
C TYR A 7 54.20 -36.17 9.78
N PHE A 8 53.20 -35.28 9.63
CA PHE A 8 51.81 -35.57 9.20
C PHE A 8 50.78 -36.25 10.15
N ILE A 9 49.61 -35.57 10.20
CA ILE A 9 48.21 -36.05 10.35
C ILE A 9 47.53 -35.95 11.73
N CYS A 10 46.62 -34.98 11.84
CA CYS A 10 45.21 -35.07 12.28
C CYS A 10 44.64 -33.64 12.18
N LEU A 11 44.03 -33.18 11.08
CA LEU A 11 42.66 -33.48 10.64
C LEU A 11 41.69 -33.54 11.82
N GLY A 12 40.97 -32.44 12.07
CA GLY A 12 39.70 -32.52 12.76
C GLY A 12 39.30 -31.31 13.62
N ILE A 13 38.41 -30.48 13.05
CA ILE A 13 37.19 -30.01 13.73
C ILE A 13 37.38 -28.88 14.77
N LEU A 14 37.12 -27.65 14.30
CA LEU A 14 36.00 -26.78 14.70
C LEU A 14 36.47 -25.32 14.78
N ALA A 15 36.41 -24.62 13.65
CA ALA A 15 36.24 -23.17 13.67
C ALA A 15 34.83 -22.90 14.19
N ILE A 16 34.68 -22.60 15.49
CA ILE A 16 33.48 -21.96 15.99
C ILE A 16 33.65 -20.47 15.66
N GLN A 17 33.17 -20.07 14.49
CA GLN A 17 32.79 -18.68 14.28
C GLN A 17 31.54 -18.45 15.15
N GLU A 18 31.68 -17.64 16.20
CA GLU A 18 30.52 -17.06 16.89
C GLU A 18 29.78 -16.19 15.86
N VAL A 19 28.73 -16.74 15.25
CA VAL A 19 27.73 -15.95 14.54
C VAL A 19 26.88 -15.28 15.62
N ARG A 20 27.34 -14.14 16.13
CA ARG A 20 26.44 -13.17 16.75
C ARG A 20 25.64 -12.55 15.62
N ALA A 21 24.50 -13.13 15.28
CA ALA A 21 23.50 -12.41 14.50
C ALA A 21 23.21 -11.10 15.26
N SER A 22 23.52 -9.96 14.63
CA SER A 22 23.24 -8.67 15.25
C SER A 22 21.73 -8.55 15.41
N ILE A 23 21.27 -7.99 16.53
CA ILE A 23 19.85 -7.66 16.73
C ILE A 23 19.36 -6.71 15.62
N ASP A 24 20.28 -5.97 14.98
CA ASP A 24 20.01 -5.12 13.83
C ASP A 24 19.51 -5.89 12.58
N ASP A 25 19.93 -7.15 12.39
CA ASP A 25 19.45 -7.99 11.26
C ASP A 25 18.01 -8.48 11.48
N ILE A 26 17.55 -8.55 12.74
CA ILE A 26 16.18 -8.96 13.05
C ILE A 26 15.20 -7.80 12.83
N LEU A 27 15.67 -6.55 12.94
CA LEU A 27 14.84 -5.35 12.73
C LEU A 27 14.74 -4.91 11.26
N GLN A 28 15.50 -5.51 10.34
CA GLN A 28 15.40 -5.24 8.90
C GLN A 28 14.38 -6.13 8.17
N ASN A 29 13.78 -7.11 8.84
CA ASN A 29 12.77 -8.01 8.26
C ASN A 29 11.34 -7.70 8.71
N HIS A 30 11.04 -6.46 9.09
CA HIS A 30 9.65 -6.01 9.03
C HIS A 30 9.36 -5.66 7.57
N GLU A 31 9.22 -6.69 6.74
CA GLU A 31 8.62 -6.58 5.41
C GLU A 31 7.20 -6.03 5.68
N GLU A 32 7.01 -4.73 5.48
CA GLU A 32 5.67 -4.17 5.34
C GLU A 32 5.06 -4.93 4.17
N ILE A 33 4.20 -5.88 4.48
CA ILE A 33 3.53 -6.70 3.48
C ILE A 33 2.68 -5.74 2.67
N GLU A 34 3.17 -5.31 1.50
CA GLU A 34 2.38 -4.54 0.55
C GLU A 34 1.12 -5.34 0.25
N LEU A 35 -0.01 -4.83 0.74
CA LEU A 35 -1.28 -5.49 0.56
C LEU A 35 -1.65 -5.41 -0.92
N HIS A 36 -1.50 -6.52 -1.63
CA HIS A 36 -1.76 -6.68 -3.06
C HIS A 36 -0.84 -5.83 -3.97
N PRO A 37 0.43 -6.22 -4.18
CA PRO A 37 1.36 -5.49 -5.06
C PRO A 37 0.89 -5.41 -6.51
N GLU A 38 -0.03 -6.29 -6.91
CA GLU A 38 -0.64 -6.31 -8.24
C GLU A 38 -1.79 -5.31 -8.40
N LEU A 39 -2.32 -4.77 -7.29
CA LEU A 39 -3.51 -3.92 -7.32
C LEU A 39 -3.18 -2.50 -7.79
N GLU A 40 -2.05 -1.93 -7.34
CA GLU A 40 -1.57 -0.62 -7.80
C GLU A 40 -1.42 -0.57 -9.34
N PRO A 41 -0.66 -1.47 -9.99
CA PRO A 41 -0.52 -1.43 -11.44
C PRO A 41 -1.83 -1.71 -12.17
N LEU A 42 -2.66 -2.62 -11.67
CA LEU A 42 -3.96 -2.93 -12.27
C LEU A 42 -4.90 -1.72 -12.27
N VAL A 43 -5.07 -1.08 -11.12
CA VAL A 43 -5.93 0.11 -10.97
C VAL A 43 -5.40 1.24 -11.86
N THR A 44 -4.09 1.46 -11.87
CA THR A 44 -3.44 2.46 -12.72
C THR A 44 -3.73 2.21 -14.21
N ASP A 45 -3.56 0.97 -14.67
CA ASP A 45 -3.81 0.58 -16.07
C ASP A 45 -5.28 0.76 -16.48
N ILE A 46 -6.22 0.48 -15.57
CA ILE A 46 -7.66 0.69 -15.82
C ILE A 46 -7.96 2.19 -15.97
N ILE A 47 -7.44 3.03 -15.05
CA ILE A 47 -7.69 4.48 -15.10
C ILE A 47 -7.12 5.08 -16.38
N LEU A 48 -5.89 4.72 -16.77
CA LEU A 48 -5.26 5.24 -17.98
C LEU A 48 -5.99 4.86 -19.27
N ARG A 49 -6.79 3.79 -19.24
CA ARG A 49 -7.62 3.34 -20.37
C ARG A 49 -9.06 3.85 -20.31
N THR A 50 -9.42 4.56 -19.23
CA THR A 50 -10.74 5.18 -19.10
C THR A 50 -10.84 6.39 -20.03
N PRO A 51 -11.79 6.42 -20.99
CA PRO A 51 -11.97 7.59 -21.85
C PRO A 51 -12.50 8.78 -21.04
N ASP A 52 -12.22 9.99 -21.52
CA ASP A 52 -12.75 11.25 -20.97
C ASP A 52 -12.40 11.51 -19.49
N LEU A 53 -11.23 11.04 -19.02
CA LEU A 53 -10.74 11.27 -17.66
C LEU A 53 -10.43 12.76 -17.41
N ASN A 54 -11.37 13.49 -16.81
CA ASN A 54 -11.20 14.90 -16.44
C ASN A 54 -10.54 15.11 -15.06
N CYS A 55 -10.87 14.23 -14.12
CA CYS A 55 -10.28 14.12 -12.79
C CYS A 55 -10.61 12.75 -12.20
N LEU A 56 -9.96 12.44 -11.08
CA LEU A 56 -10.10 11.17 -10.38
C LEU A 56 -10.49 11.39 -8.92
N ALA A 57 -11.54 10.72 -8.45
CA ALA A 57 -11.85 10.61 -7.04
C ALA A 57 -11.37 9.27 -6.50
N VAL A 58 -10.39 9.30 -5.59
CA VAL A 58 -9.87 8.12 -4.89
C VAL A 58 -10.51 8.06 -3.50
N VAL A 59 -11.24 7.00 -3.22
CA VAL A 59 -11.88 6.74 -1.92
C VAL A 59 -11.27 5.47 -1.34
N CYS A 60 -10.61 5.60 -0.19
CA CYS A 60 -9.90 4.49 0.43
C CYS A 60 -10.00 4.51 1.95
N ASP A 61 -9.85 3.34 2.57
CA ASP A 61 -9.68 3.18 4.01
C ASP A 61 -8.21 2.92 4.37
N GLU A 62 -7.95 2.68 5.65
CA GLU A 62 -6.62 2.38 6.19
C GLU A 62 -5.98 1.13 5.57
N THR A 63 -6.80 0.15 5.15
CA THR A 63 -6.34 -1.12 4.59
C THR A 63 -5.80 -0.96 3.17
N TYR A 64 -6.44 -0.12 2.34
CA TYR A 64 -6.07 0.04 0.93
C TYR A 64 -5.35 1.36 0.61
N GLN A 65 -4.98 2.15 1.61
CA GLN A 65 -4.33 3.44 1.36
C GLN A 65 -2.99 3.30 0.63
N ASP A 66 -2.26 2.22 0.90
CA ASP A 66 -0.90 1.97 0.38
C ASP A 66 -0.91 1.48 -1.08
N VAL A 67 -2.07 1.05 -1.59
CA VAL A 67 -2.27 0.74 -3.02
C VAL A 67 -2.05 1.97 -3.89
N PHE A 68 -2.26 3.17 -3.36
CA PHE A 68 -2.05 4.42 -4.07
C PHE A 68 -0.63 4.95 -3.78
N GLY A 69 0.35 4.22 -4.29
CA GLY A 69 1.76 4.46 -4.08
C GLY A 69 2.40 5.39 -5.10
N HIS A 70 3.73 5.33 -5.16
CA HIS A 70 4.52 6.18 -6.04
C HIS A 70 4.22 5.92 -7.53
N TYR A 71 4.05 4.65 -7.93
CA TYR A 71 3.81 4.28 -9.32
C TYR A 71 2.49 4.86 -9.83
N PHE A 72 1.43 4.77 -9.02
CA PHE A 72 0.11 5.32 -9.31
C PHE A 72 0.17 6.83 -9.58
N PHE A 73 0.74 7.60 -8.66
CA PHE A 73 0.82 9.06 -8.80
C PHE A 73 1.78 9.51 -9.91
N ASP A 74 2.84 8.75 -10.16
CA ASP A 74 3.78 9.04 -11.24
C ASP A 74 3.17 8.82 -12.62
N ARG A 75 2.35 7.78 -12.79
CA ARG A 75 1.67 7.49 -14.05
C ARG A 75 0.49 8.43 -14.33
N LEU A 76 -0.18 8.89 -13.28
CA LEU A 76 -1.31 9.83 -13.38
C LEU A 76 -0.88 11.30 -13.28
N LYS A 77 0.42 11.60 -13.49
CA LYS A 77 0.93 12.98 -13.56
C LYS A 77 0.11 13.80 -14.57
N GLY A 78 -0.48 14.89 -14.07
CA GLY A 78 -1.30 15.80 -14.86
C GLY A 78 -2.81 15.54 -14.78
N VAL A 79 -3.26 14.44 -14.17
CA VAL A 79 -4.67 14.20 -13.84
C VAL A 79 -4.96 14.78 -12.45
N PRO A 80 -5.89 15.75 -12.32
CA PRO A 80 -6.31 16.24 -11.01
C PRO A 80 -6.98 15.10 -10.22
N PHE A 81 -6.61 14.94 -8.95
CA PHE A 81 -7.23 13.93 -8.09
C PHE A 81 -7.72 14.50 -6.77
N PHE A 82 -8.77 13.88 -6.25
CA PHE A 82 -9.31 14.10 -4.91
C PHE A 82 -9.14 12.82 -4.12
N LYS A 83 -8.49 12.87 -2.96
CA LYS A 83 -8.34 11.72 -2.05
C LYS A 83 -9.30 11.88 -0.88
N VAL A 84 -10.18 10.90 -0.72
CA VAL A 84 -11.10 10.74 0.41
C VAL A 84 -10.60 9.57 1.23
N PHE A 85 -10.13 9.84 2.45
CA PHE A 85 -9.72 8.83 3.40
C PHE A 85 -10.84 8.58 4.39
N VAL A 86 -11.38 7.37 4.39
CA VAL A 86 -12.49 6.92 5.23
C VAL A 86 -11.94 6.24 6.48
N LYS A 87 -12.36 6.71 7.65
CA LYS A 87 -12.02 6.03 8.91
C LYS A 87 -12.95 4.86 9.16
N GLU A 88 -12.45 3.80 9.80
CA GLU A 88 -13.24 2.61 10.12
C GLU A 88 -14.53 2.90 10.91
N ASN A 89 -14.51 3.94 11.75
CA ASN A 89 -15.65 4.35 12.58
C ASN A 89 -16.51 5.46 11.95
N GLU A 90 -16.27 5.84 10.70
CA GLU A 90 -17.06 6.85 10.01
C GLU A 90 -18.36 6.26 9.43
N ASP A 91 -19.48 6.94 9.67
CA ASP A 91 -20.75 6.62 9.03
C ASP A 91 -20.87 7.36 7.70
N LEU A 92 -20.73 6.62 6.59
CA LEU A 92 -20.82 7.19 5.24
C LEU A 92 -22.24 7.52 4.79
N LEU A 93 -23.29 7.22 5.59
CA LEU A 93 -24.63 7.78 5.36
C LEU A 93 -24.74 9.24 5.81
N SER A 94 -23.91 9.64 6.78
CA SER A 94 -23.79 11.00 7.30
C SER A 94 -22.31 11.31 7.51
N PRO A 95 -21.53 11.45 6.42
CA PRO A 95 -20.09 11.56 6.49
C PRO A 95 -19.65 12.77 7.31
N ASN A 96 -18.43 12.70 7.82
CA ASN A 96 -17.85 13.81 8.58
C ASN A 96 -17.68 15.05 7.68
N TYR A 97 -17.43 16.21 8.28
CA TYR A 97 -17.31 17.47 7.53
C TYR A 97 -16.22 17.42 6.44
N ALA A 98 -15.07 16.81 6.70
CA ALA A 98 -13.96 16.74 5.75
C ALA A 98 -14.31 15.87 4.53
N THR A 99 -14.87 14.67 4.78
CA THR A 99 -15.37 13.76 3.75
C THR A 99 -16.47 14.44 2.94
N LEU A 100 -17.45 15.05 3.60
CA LEU A 100 -18.56 15.75 2.96
C LEU A 100 -18.10 16.93 2.10
N ALA A 101 -17.18 17.75 2.61
CA ALA A 101 -16.63 18.89 1.89
C ALA A 101 -15.89 18.45 0.62
N THR A 102 -15.08 17.37 0.74
CA THR A 102 -14.34 16.81 -0.39
C THR A 102 -15.30 16.24 -1.45
N ILE A 103 -16.31 15.47 -1.05
CA ILE A 103 -17.33 14.94 -1.99
C ILE A 103 -18.09 16.07 -2.69
N ARG A 104 -18.42 17.15 -1.98
CA ARG A 104 -19.06 18.33 -2.58
C ARG A 104 -18.16 19.01 -3.59
N GLU A 105 -16.87 19.12 -3.32
CA GLU A 105 -15.91 19.71 -4.25
C GLU A 105 -15.70 18.82 -5.49
N ILE A 106 -15.64 17.50 -5.32
CA ILE A 106 -15.61 16.53 -6.43
C ILE A 106 -16.83 16.73 -7.34
N ARG A 107 -18.04 16.82 -6.77
CA ARG A 107 -19.29 17.06 -7.52
C ARG A 107 -19.28 18.40 -8.23
N LYS A 108 -18.83 19.46 -7.57
CA LYS A 108 -18.76 20.81 -8.11
C LYS A 108 -17.80 20.92 -9.30
N ASN A 109 -16.69 20.18 -9.28
CA ASN A 109 -15.74 20.12 -10.38
C ASN A 109 -16.16 19.17 -11.51
N GLY A 110 -17.33 18.52 -11.41
CA GLY A 110 -17.85 17.61 -12.42
C GLY A 110 -17.04 16.32 -12.56
N CYS A 111 -16.42 15.84 -11.48
CA CYS A 111 -15.69 14.59 -11.49
C CYS A 111 -16.63 13.39 -11.56
N HIS A 112 -16.39 12.50 -12.53
CA HIS A 112 -17.23 11.32 -12.78
C HIS A 112 -16.47 9.99 -12.67
N THR A 113 -15.15 10.02 -12.55
CA THR A 113 -14.34 8.81 -12.37
C THR A 113 -14.01 8.60 -10.90
N TYR A 114 -14.42 7.46 -10.35
CA TYR A 114 -14.19 7.08 -8.95
C TYR A 114 -13.44 5.76 -8.88
N VAL A 115 -12.47 5.68 -7.98
CA VAL A 115 -11.87 4.43 -7.55
C VAL A 115 -12.15 4.28 -6.06
N VAL A 116 -12.84 3.21 -5.71
CA VAL A 116 -13.28 2.94 -4.34
C VAL A 116 -12.65 1.63 -3.87
N LEU A 117 -11.68 1.71 -2.95
CA LEU A 117 -11.03 0.55 -2.33
C LEU A 117 -11.25 0.61 -0.82
N MET A 118 -12.21 -0.16 -0.32
CA MET A 118 -12.50 -0.27 1.11
C MET A 118 -12.71 -1.73 1.49
N ALA A 119 -12.17 -2.16 2.61
CA ALA A 119 -12.31 -3.51 3.16
C ALA A 119 -13.73 -3.74 3.69
N ASN A 120 -14.36 -2.69 4.23
CA ASN A 120 -15.71 -2.78 4.77
C ASN A 120 -16.79 -2.57 3.69
N GLY A 121 -17.38 -3.67 3.22
CA GLY A 121 -18.46 -3.65 2.22
C GLY A 121 -19.74 -2.92 2.66
N ASP A 122 -20.05 -2.85 3.96
CA ASP A 122 -21.19 -2.07 4.45
C ASP A 122 -20.93 -0.56 4.29
N GLN A 123 -19.71 -0.11 4.59
CA GLN A 123 -19.30 1.27 4.33
C GLN A 123 -19.35 1.60 2.84
N VAL A 124 -18.87 0.71 1.96
CA VAL A 124 -19.02 0.87 0.50
C VAL A 124 -20.48 1.06 0.13
N GLY A 125 -21.38 0.20 0.62
CA GLY A 125 -22.81 0.32 0.35
C GLY A 125 -23.42 1.65 0.82
N LYS A 126 -23.04 2.11 2.01
CA LYS A 126 -23.47 3.41 2.55
C LYS A 126 -22.95 4.58 1.73
N PHE A 127 -21.68 4.55 1.32
CA PHE A 127 -21.07 5.55 0.46
C PHE A 127 -21.78 5.65 -0.90
N LEU A 128 -22.04 4.52 -1.54
CA LEU A 128 -22.73 4.49 -2.84
C LEU A 128 -24.16 5.05 -2.73
N ARG A 129 -24.89 4.71 -1.65
CA ARG A 129 -26.23 5.27 -1.37
C ARG A 129 -26.20 6.76 -1.05
N PHE A 130 -25.12 7.25 -0.45
CA PHE A 130 -24.92 8.68 -0.22
C PHE A 130 -24.65 9.42 -1.52
N GLY A 131 -23.83 8.84 -2.41
CA GLY A 131 -23.51 9.40 -3.73
C GLY A 131 -24.68 9.44 -4.71
N ASP A 132 -25.64 8.52 -4.58
CA ASP A 132 -26.88 8.49 -5.39
C ASP A 132 -27.85 9.66 -5.10
N LYS A 133 -27.63 10.42 -4.01
CA LYS A 133 -28.47 11.57 -3.61
C LYS A 133 -27.96 12.91 -4.15
#